data_AF-A0A2D4PHM7-F1
#
_entry.id   AF-A0A2D4PHM7-F1
#
_cell.length_a   1.000
_cell.length_b   1.000
_cell.length_c   1.000
_cell.angle_alpha   90.00
_cell.angle_beta   90.00
_cell.angle_gamma   90.00
#
_symmetry.space_group_name_H-M   'P 1'
#
loop_
_entity.id
_entity.type
_entity.pdbx_description
1 polymer ?
#
loop_
_entity_poly.entity_id
_entity_poly.type
_entity_poly.pdbx_seq_one_letter_code
_entity_poly.pdbx_strand_id
1 'polypeptide(L)'
;MSKGGKRIDNVWGSGGGQQSVKHLVKEIDMLLKEYLLSGDVSEAERCLQELEVPHFHHELVYEAVVMVLESTGETNFKMMLSLLKSLWRSAVITMDQMKRGYERVYHEIPDINLDVPHSYSVLERFVEECFSAGIISKPLRDLCPSRGRKRFVSEGDGGRLKSESY
;
A
#
# COMPACT_ATOMS: atom_id res chain seq x y z
N MET A 1 24.79 30.16 -25.20
CA MET A 1 25.72 29.23 -24.54
C MET A 1 24.90 28.09 -23.96
N SER A 2 24.87 26.95 -24.65
CA SER A 2 24.18 25.74 -24.20
C SER A 2 24.98 25.11 -23.07
N LYS A 3 24.38 24.90 -21.89
CA LYS A 3 24.90 24.00 -20.87
C LYS A 3 24.01 22.75 -20.84
N GLY A 4 24.33 21.86 -21.77
CA GLY A 4 23.88 20.48 -21.75
C GLY A 4 24.51 19.71 -20.59
N GLY A 5 23.81 18.64 -20.21
CA GLY A 5 24.29 17.64 -19.26
C GLY A 5 23.24 17.17 -18.27
N LYS A 6 22.04 16.77 -18.71
CA LYS A 6 21.33 15.72 -17.97
C LYS A 6 22.23 14.50 -18.05
N ARG A 7 22.86 14.18 -16.93
CA ARG A 7 23.65 12.98 -16.71
C ARG A 7 22.85 11.78 -17.22
N ILE A 8 23.30 11.19 -18.34
CA ILE A 8 22.73 9.98 -18.92
C ILE A 8 23.31 8.81 -18.11
N ASP A 9 22.88 8.72 -16.86
CA ASP A 9 23.24 7.62 -15.98
C ASP A 9 22.29 6.48 -16.38
N ASN A 10 22.79 5.54 -17.19
CA ASN A 10 22.09 4.37 -17.76
C ASN A 10 21.34 4.57 -19.08
N VAL A 11 22.04 4.33 -20.20
CA VAL A 11 21.44 4.12 -21.53
C VAL A 11 20.73 2.75 -21.65
N TRP A 12 21.07 1.81 -20.76
CA TRP A 12 20.62 0.40 -20.81
C TRP A 12 19.49 0.08 -19.81
N GLY A 13 18.89 1.10 -19.19
CA GLY A 13 17.92 0.95 -18.10
C GLY A 13 18.59 0.81 -16.73
N SER A 14 17.88 1.24 -15.67
CA SER A 14 18.29 1.11 -14.27
C SER A 14 17.66 -0.11 -13.58
N GLY A 15 16.97 -0.97 -14.32
CA GLY A 15 16.31 -2.17 -13.79
C GLY A 15 17.24 -3.34 -13.48
N GLY A 16 16.65 -4.41 -12.97
CA GLY A 16 17.26 -5.73 -12.76
C GLY A 16 17.75 -5.98 -11.33
N GLY A 17 17.79 -7.25 -10.94
CA GLY A 17 18.17 -7.70 -9.59
C GLY A 17 19.63 -7.46 -9.18
N GLN A 18 20.45 -6.83 -10.05
CA GLN A 18 21.81 -6.40 -9.70
C GLN A 18 21.84 -5.03 -9.02
N GLN A 19 20.73 -4.28 -9.05
CA GLN A 19 20.61 -3.03 -8.33
C GLN A 19 20.55 -3.27 -6.82
N SER A 20 21.04 -2.29 -6.05
CA SER A 20 20.89 -2.34 -4.60
C SER A 20 19.41 -2.21 -4.20
N VAL A 21 19.00 -2.88 -3.12
CA VAL A 21 17.64 -2.76 -2.57
C VAL A 21 17.28 -1.30 -2.30
N LYS A 22 18.22 -0.50 -1.77
CA LYS A 22 18.02 0.94 -1.54
C LYS A 22 17.68 1.71 -2.82
N HIS A 23 18.27 1.33 -3.94
CA HIS A 23 17.96 1.94 -5.24
C HIS A 23 16.55 1.54 -5.69
N LEU A 24 16.21 0.24 -5.61
CA LEU A 24 14.88 -0.26 -6.01
C LEU A 24 13.75 0.38 -5.19
N VAL A 25 13.92 0.50 -3.87
CA VAL A 25 12.95 1.19 -2.99
C VAL A 25 12.76 2.64 -3.45
N LYS A 26 13.85 3.33 -3.79
CA LYS A 26 13.77 4.71 -4.28
C LYS A 26 13.03 4.81 -5.63
N GLU A 27 13.27 3.90 -6.55
CA GLU A 27 12.55 3.90 -7.84
C GLU A 27 11.05 3.64 -7.64
N ILE A 28 10.68 2.72 -6.73
CA ILE A 28 9.27 2.45 -6.38
C ILE A 28 8.61 3.67 -5.73
N ASP A 29 9.29 4.34 -4.80
CA ASP A 29 8.81 5.58 -4.18
C ASP A 29 8.57 6.69 -5.22
N MET A 30 9.52 6.86 -6.16
CA MET A 30 9.38 7.84 -7.23
C MET A 30 8.23 7.50 -8.17
N LEU A 31 8.07 6.23 -8.55
CA LEU A 31 6.97 5.73 -9.38
C LEU A 31 5.61 6.06 -8.73
N LEU A 32 5.43 5.73 -7.45
CA LEU A 32 4.17 5.96 -6.74
C LEU A 32 3.86 7.46 -6.60
N LYS A 33 4.88 8.29 -6.32
CA LYS A 33 4.73 9.75 -6.26
C LYS A 33 4.38 10.35 -7.61
N GLU A 34 5.01 9.89 -8.68
CA GLU A 34 4.67 10.32 -10.04
C GLU A 34 3.23 9.93 -10.39
N TYR A 35 2.82 8.71 -10.05
CA TYR A 35 1.44 8.26 -10.24
C TYR A 35 0.42 9.14 -9.49
N LEU A 36 0.71 9.55 -8.24
CA LEU A 36 -0.17 10.46 -7.49
C LEU A 36 -0.32 11.83 -8.15
N LEU A 37 0.67 12.28 -8.92
CA LEU A 37 0.64 13.56 -9.64
C LEU A 37 0.00 13.44 -11.02
N SER A 38 0.25 12.34 -11.74
CA SER A 38 -0.19 12.14 -13.12
C SER A 38 -1.56 11.46 -13.24
N GLY A 39 -1.86 10.54 -12.32
CA GLY A 39 -2.99 9.61 -12.41
C GLY A 39 -2.83 8.54 -13.51
N ASP A 40 -1.66 8.44 -14.14
CA ASP A 40 -1.43 7.52 -15.26
C ASP A 40 -1.07 6.12 -14.77
N VAL A 41 -2.07 5.24 -14.78
CA VAL A 41 -1.94 3.83 -14.38
C VAL A 41 -1.07 3.04 -15.35
N SER A 42 -1.11 3.37 -16.65
CA SER A 42 -0.37 2.62 -17.68
C SER A 42 1.12 2.92 -17.57
N GLU A 43 1.47 4.18 -17.30
CA GLU A 43 2.83 4.59 -17.02
C GLU A 43 3.37 3.92 -15.75
N ALA A 44 2.60 3.92 -14.66
CA ALA A 44 3.01 3.27 -13.41
C ALA A 44 3.23 1.76 -13.59
N GLU A 45 2.37 1.08 -14.36
CA GLU A 45 2.55 -0.34 -14.70
C GLU A 45 3.83 -0.57 -15.51
N ARG A 46 4.09 0.27 -16.52
CA ARG A 46 5.30 0.19 -17.36
C ARG A 46 6.56 0.39 -16.51
N CYS A 47 6.61 1.43 -15.69
CA CYS A 47 7.74 1.72 -14.81
C CYS A 47 8.02 0.54 -13.87
N LEU A 48 6.99 -0.10 -13.31
CA LEU A 48 7.16 -1.26 -12.44
C LEU A 48 7.79 -2.45 -13.19
N GLN A 49 7.34 -2.71 -14.41
CA GLN A 49 7.86 -3.80 -15.24
C GLN A 49 9.32 -3.56 -15.67
N GLU A 50 9.67 -2.31 -15.99
CA GLU A 50 11.04 -1.89 -16.35
C GLU A 50 12.04 -2.06 -15.19
N LEU A 51 11.58 -2.17 -13.94
CA LEU A 51 12.45 -2.53 -12.81
C LEU A 51 12.95 -3.97 -12.88
N GLU A 52 12.28 -4.86 -13.63
CA GLU A 52 12.67 -6.26 -13.84
C GLU A 52 12.95 -7.06 -12.54
N VAL A 53 12.22 -6.76 -11.46
CA VAL A 53 12.35 -7.40 -10.13
C VAL A 53 11.01 -7.93 -9.61
N PRO A 54 10.38 -8.92 -10.29
CA PRO A 54 9.03 -9.39 -9.95
C PRO A 54 8.88 -9.96 -8.53
N HIS A 55 9.97 -10.45 -7.93
CA HIS A 55 9.99 -10.96 -6.56
C HIS A 55 10.10 -9.87 -5.48
N PHE A 56 10.21 -8.61 -5.90
CA PHE A 56 10.28 -7.42 -5.05
C PHE A 56 9.03 -6.52 -5.21
N HIS A 57 8.02 -6.92 -5.97
CA HIS A 57 6.77 -6.17 -6.13
C HIS A 57 5.98 -5.99 -4.81
N HIS A 58 6.22 -6.83 -3.81
CA HIS A 58 5.70 -6.64 -2.45
C HIS A 58 6.16 -5.32 -1.82
N GLU A 59 7.24 -4.71 -2.30
CA GLU A 59 7.68 -3.37 -1.90
C GLU A 59 6.70 -2.30 -2.39
N LEU A 60 6.28 -2.36 -3.65
CA LEU A 60 5.31 -1.41 -4.18
C LEU A 60 3.98 -1.50 -3.45
N VAL A 61 3.52 -2.71 -3.12
CA VAL A 61 2.27 -2.90 -2.36
C VAL A 61 2.41 -2.31 -0.95
N TYR A 62 3.54 -2.56 -0.27
CA TYR A 62 3.82 -2.01 1.05
C TYR A 62 3.82 -0.47 1.02
N GLU A 63 4.64 0.14 0.15
CA GLU A 63 4.77 1.60 0.02
C GLU A 63 3.44 2.25 -0.38
N ALA A 64 2.70 1.67 -1.32
CA ALA A 64 1.39 2.18 -1.74
C ALA A 64 0.40 2.22 -0.57
N VAL A 65 0.34 1.18 0.25
CA VAL A 65 -0.54 1.14 1.42
C VAL A 65 -0.06 2.14 2.47
N VAL A 66 1.24 2.23 2.77
CA VAL A 66 1.79 3.21 3.72
C VAL A 66 1.46 4.65 3.28
N MET A 67 1.61 4.98 1.99
CA MET A 67 1.21 6.28 1.44
C MET A 67 -0.29 6.57 1.61
N VAL A 68 -1.16 5.55 1.61
CA VAL A 68 -2.59 5.73 1.95
C VAL A 68 -2.75 6.06 3.43
N LEU A 69 -2.06 5.34 4.32
CA LEU A 69 -2.16 5.53 5.76
C LEU A 69 -1.70 6.93 6.18
N GLU A 70 -0.60 7.42 5.61
CA GLU A 70 -0.01 8.73 5.91
C GLU A 70 -0.76 9.91 5.28
N SER A 71 -1.62 9.63 4.29
CA SER A 71 -2.32 10.68 3.56
C SER A 71 -3.50 11.27 4.34
N THR A 72 -3.79 12.55 4.07
CA THR A 72 -5.02 13.19 4.53
C THR A 72 -6.04 13.23 3.40
N GLY A 73 -7.24 12.69 3.64
CA GLY A 73 -8.36 12.70 2.68
C GLY A 73 -8.47 11.44 1.82
N GLU A 74 -9.37 11.49 0.83
CA GLU A 74 -9.79 10.31 0.06
C GLU A 74 -9.07 10.16 -1.30
N THR A 75 -8.28 11.15 -1.73
CA THR A 75 -7.67 11.15 -3.06
C THR A 75 -6.64 10.03 -3.20
N ASN A 76 -5.61 10.00 -2.34
CA ASN A 76 -4.58 8.95 -2.36
C ASN A 76 -5.19 7.57 -2.15
N PHE A 77 -6.17 7.46 -1.24
CA PHE A 77 -6.93 6.23 -1.01
C PHE A 77 -7.52 5.68 -2.31
N LYS A 78 -8.26 6.51 -3.05
CA LYS A 78 -8.91 6.09 -4.32
C LYS A 78 -7.89 5.79 -5.42
N MET A 79 -6.84 6.60 -5.52
CA MET A 79 -5.79 6.42 -6.53
C MET A 79 -5.03 5.10 -6.30
N MET A 80 -4.55 4.85 -5.09
CA MET A 80 -3.82 3.62 -4.76
C MET A 80 -4.70 2.37 -4.93
N LEU A 81 -5.97 2.44 -4.52
CA LEU A 81 -6.92 1.37 -4.80
C LEU A 81 -7.08 1.12 -6.31
N SER A 82 -7.15 2.17 -7.12
CA SER A 82 -7.25 2.05 -8.58
C SER A 82 -5.99 1.43 -9.19
N LEU A 83 -4.81 1.85 -8.76
CA LEU A 83 -3.53 1.30 -9.20
C LEU A 83 -3.42 -0.19 -8.87
N LEU A 84 -3.61 -0.57 -7.61
CA LEU A 84 -3.52 -1.97 -7.18
C LEU A 84 -4.54 -2.86 -7.90
N LYS A 85 -5.75 -2.35 -8.16
CA LYS A 85 -6.75 -3.05 -8.98
C LYS A 85 -6.29 -3.28 -10.41
N SER A 86 -5.63 -2.30 -11.02
CA SER A 86 -5.10 -2.46 -12.37
C SER A 86 -3.99 -3.50 -12.41
N LEU A 87 -2.99 -3.36 -11.52
CA LEU A 87 -1.84 -4.25 -11.45
C LEU A 87 -2.21 -5.70 -11.09
N TRP A 88 -3.30 -5.88 -10.33
CA TRP A 88 -3.89 -7.20 -10.08
C TRP A 88 -4.53 -7.79 -11.35
N ARG A 89 -5.34 -7.00 -12.06
CA ARG A 89 -6.05 -7.44 -13.27
C ARG A 89 -5.11 -7.75 -14.43
N SER A 90 -4.02 -7.00 -14.57
CA SER A 90 -2.97 -7.28 -15.56
C SER A 90 -2.01 -8.39 -15.12
N ALA A 91 -2.19 -8.96 -13.93
CA ALA A 91 -1.34 -9.99 -13.33
C ALA A 91 0.15 -9.58 -13.18
N VAL A 92 0.44 -8.27 -13.18
CA VAL A 92 1.78 -7.73 -12.93
C VAL A 92 2.19 -7.94 -11.48
N ILE A 93 1.24 -7.80 -10.55
CA ILE A 93 1.44 -8.19 -9.15
C ILE A 93 0.78 -9.55 -8.93
N THR A 94 1.60 -10.54 -8.58
CA THR A 94 1.12 -11.88 -8.27
C THR A 94 0.42 -11.91 -6.91
N MET A 95 -0.41 -12.93 -6.67
CA MET A 95 -1.05 -13.19 -5.38
C MET A 95 -0.05 -13.25 -4.21
N ASP A 96 1.11 -13.87 -4.43
CA ASP A 96 2.16 -13.95 -3.41
C ASP A 96 2.72 -12.56 -3.07
N GLN A 97 3.03 -11.75 -4.08
CA GLN A 97 3.58 -10.41 -3.88
C GLN A 97 2.57 -9.46 -3.24
N MET A 98 1.30 -9.53 -3.66
CA MET A 98 0.20 -8.80 -3.04
C MET A 98 0.10 -9.17 -1.56
N LYS A 99 0.01 -10.47 -1.26
CA LYS A 99 -0.09 -10.98 0.11
C LYS A 99 1.08 -10.52 1.00
N ARG A 100 2.31 -10.70 0.54
CA ARG A 100 3.51 -10.31 1.28
C ARG A 100 3.57 -8.81 1.57
N GLY A 101 3.10 -7.97 0.65
CA GLY A 101 3.00 -6.53 0.87
C GLY A 101 2.05 -6.16 2.02
N TYR A 102 0.84 -6.72 2.03
CA TYR A 102 -0.11 -6.51 3.13
C TYR A 102 0.38 -7.08 4.46
N GLU A 103 0.97 -8.28 4.47
CA GLU A 103 1.51 -8.89 5.69
C GLU A 103 2.60 -8.03 6.36
N ARG A 104 3.43 -7.37 5.56
CA ARG A 104 4.42 -6.39 6.08
C ARG A 104 3.74 -5.21 6.75
N VAL A 105 2.74 -4.61 6.10
CA VAL A 105 1.97 -3.51 6.70
C VAL A 105 1.31 -3.97 8.00
N TYR A 106 0.73 -5.17 8.03
CA TYR A 106 0.09 -5.71 9.23
C TYR A 106 1.07 -5.93 10.37
N HIS A 107 2.32 -6.28 10.06
CA HIS A 107 3.37 -6.42 11.06
C HIS A 107 3.84 -5.05 11.60
N GLU A 108 3.93 -4.04 10.72
CA GLU A 108 4.49 -2.72 11.05
C GLU A 108 3.45 -1.69 11.50
N ILE A 109 2.15 -1.97 11.38
CA ILE A 109 1.08 -1.05 11.78
C ILE A 109 1.16 -0.55 13.24
N PRO A 110 1.65 -1.30 14.25
CA PRO A 110 1.84 -0.76 15.59
C PRO A 110 2.83 0.41 15.62
N ASP A 111 3.91 0.30 14.84
CA ASP A 111 4.97 1.32 14.74
C ASP A 111 4.50 2.49 13.88
N ILE A 112 3.89 2.23 12.71
CA ILE A 112 3.29 3.27 11.85
C ILE A 112 2.28 4.11 12.64
N ASN A 113 1.51 3.48 13.55
CA ASN A 113 0.54 4.19 14.37
C ASN A 113 1.17 5.14 15.40
N LEU A 114 2.46 5.01 15.74
CA LEU A 114 3.14 5.96 16.60
C LEU A 114 3.21 7.35 15.94
N ASP A 115 3.40 7.37 14.62
CA ASP A 115 3.52 8.60 13.83
C ASP A 115 2.18 9.03 13.22
N VAL A 116 1.34 8.07 12.81
CA VAL A 116 0.05 8.31 12.15
C VAL A 116 -1.11 7.90 13.07
N PRO A 117 -1.71 8.85 13.81
CA PRO A 117 -2.92 8.57 14.56
C PRO A 117 -4.04 8.20 13.57
N HIS A 118 -4.84 7.18 13.90
CA HIS A 118 -5.92 6.62 13.06
C HIS A 118 -5.49 5.68 11.93
N SER A 119 -4.20 5.35 11.79
CA SER A 119 -3.71 4.39 10.79
C SER A 119 -4.47 3.06 10.79
N TYR A 120 -4.79 2.47 11.96
CA TYR A 120 -5.62 1.26 12.04
C TYR A 120 -6.99 1.40 11.37
N SER A 121 -7.71 2.50 11.62
CA SER A 121 -9.03 2.71 11.02
C SER A 121 -8.97 2.92 9.51
N VAL A 122 -7.92 3.59 9.02
CA VAL A 122 -7.70 3.77 7.58
C VAL A 122 -7.31 2.44 6.94
N LEU A 123 -6.45 1.66 7.57
CA LEU A 123 -6.02 0.34 7.12
C LEU A 123 -7.21 -0.61 7.01
N GLU A 124 -8.03 -0.74 8.05
CA GLU A 124 -9.22 -1.61 8.04
C GLU A 124 -10.14 -1.26 6.87
N ARG A 125 -10.40 0.04 6.66
CA ARG A 125 -11.24 0.51 5.55
C ARG A 125 -10.62 0.22 4.19
N PHE A 126 -9.31 0.46 4.03
CA PHE A 126 -8.61 0.19 2.78
C PHE A 126 -8.60 -1.30 2.44
N VAL A 127 -8.35 -2.15 3.44
CA VAL A 127 -8.37 -3.61 3.27
C VAL A 127 -9.77 -4.10 2.87
N GLU A 128 -10.85 -3.57 3.47
CA GLU A 128 -12.21 -3.98 3.10
C GLU A 128 -12.58 -3.57 1.66
N GLU A 129 -12.14 -2.39 1.20
CA GLU A 129 -12.31 -1.95 -0.19
C GLU A 129 -11.52 -2.83 -1.17
N CYS A 130 -10.29 -3.23 -0.80
CA CYS A 130 -9.48 -4.15 -1.59
C CYS A 130 -10.11 -5.56 -1.66
N PHE A 131 -10.69 -6.03 -0.56
CA PHE A 131 -11.42 -7.30 -0.52
C PHE A 131 -12.68 -7.23 -1.39
N SER A 132 -13.46 -6.17 -1.26
CA SER A 132 -14.65 -5.91 -2.08
C SER A 132 -14.33 -5.79 -3.57
N ALA A 133 -13.15 -5.26 -3.92
CA ALA A 133 -12.65 -5.20 -5.28
C ALA A 133 -12.10 -6.55 -5.81
N GLY A 134 -12.01 -7.58 -4.96
CA GLY A 134 -11.54 -8.91 -5.34
C GLY A 134 -10.03 -9.00 -5.58
N ILE A 135 -9.23 -8.07 -5.04
CA ILE A 135 -7.77 -8.04 -5.23
C ILE A 135 -6.99 -8.68 -4.08
N ILE A 136 -7.66 -8.98 -2.97
CA ILE A 136 -7.11 -9.76 -1.86
C ILE A 136 -8.07 -10.88 -1.45
N SER A 137 -7.51 -11.94 -0.87
CA SER A 137 -8.27 -13.10 -0.43
C SER A 137 -8.94 -12.87 0.93
N LYS A 138 -10.03 -13.60 1.21
CA LYS A 138 -10.71 -13.56 2.52
C LYS A 138 -9.74 -13.86 3.70
N PRO A 139 -8.86 -14.88 3.64
CA PRO A 139 -7.89 -15.10 4.72
C PRO A 139 -6.97 -13.90 4.97
N LEU A 140 -6.56 -13.18 3.93
CA LEU A 140 -5.73 -11.99 4.07
C LEU A 140 -6.51 -10.83 4.71
N ARG A 141 -7.75 -10.60 4.27
CA ARG A 141 -8.66 -9.61 4.89
C ARG A 141 -8.86 -9.90 6.38
N ASP A 142 -9.19 -11.15 6.72
CA ASP A 142 -9.46 -11.57 8.10
C ASP A 142 -8.22 -11.49 9.01
N LEU A 143 -7.00 -11.43 8.45
CA LEU A 143 -5.75 -11.25 9.19
C LEU A 143 -5.48 -9.78 9.57
N CYS A 144 -6.21 -8.82 8.98
CA CYS A 144 -6.00 -7.39 9.22
C CYS A 144 -6.08 -7.06 10.72
N PRO A 145 -5.01 -6.49 11.31
CA PRO A 145 -5.01 -6.11 12.71
C PRO A 145 -6.08 -5.07 12.99
N SER A 146 -6.88 -5.29 14.02
CA SER A 146 -7.76 -4.27 14.56
C SER A 146 -7.20 -3.79 15.89
N ARG A 147 -7.04 -2.47 16.03
CA ARG A 147 -6.77 -1.90 17.34
C ARG A 147 -8.10 -1.90 18.06
N GLY A 148 -8.35 -2.97 18.83
CA GLY A 148 -9.50 -3.06 19.70
C GLY A 148 -9.63 -1.73 20.42
N ARG A 149 -10.73 -1.00 20.17
CA ARG A 149 -11.10 0.15 20.99
C ARG A 149 -10.96 -0.38 22.41
N LYS A 150 -10.05 0.17 23.21
CA LYS A 150 -10.07 -0.06 24.66
C LYS A 150 -11.50 0.33 25.04
N ARG A 151 -12.38 -0.66 25.18
CA ARG A 151 -13.64 -0.45 25.84
C ARG A 151 -13.17 -0.01 27.20
N PHE A 152 -13.39 1.25 27.52
CA PHE A 152 -13.55 1.66 28.90
C PHE A 152 -14.82 0.96 29.38
N VAL A 153 -14.75 -0.37 29.52
CA VAL A 153 -15.66 -1.11 30.38
C VAL A 153 -15.22 -0.65 31.75
N SER A 154 -15.95 0.32 32.31
CA SER A 154 -16.02 0.43 33.75
C SER A 154 -16.37 -0.98 34.23
N GLU A 155 -15.55 -1.55 35.11
CA GLU A 155 -15.61 -2.97 35.51
C GLU A 155 -16.94 -3.38 36.19
N GLY A 156 -17.96 -2.50 36.23
CA GLY A 156 -19.22 -2.69 36.95
C GLY A 156 -20.34 -3.45 36.25
N ASP A 157 -20.41 -3.52 34.91
CA ASP A 157 -21.69 -3.85 34.24
C ASP A 157 -21.71 -5.17 33.44
N GLY A 158 -20.76 -6.08 33.66
CA GLY A 158 -20.89 -7.48 33.25
C GLY A 158 -21.17 -7.77 31.76
N GLY A 159 -20.88 -6.83 30.85
CA GLY A 159 -20.97 -7.05 29.41
C GLY A 159 -22.38 -7.29 28.84
N ARG A 160 -23.46 -6.95 29.54
CA ARG A 160 -24.81 -7.02 28.95
C ARG A 160 -25.07 -5.84 28.02
N LEU A 161 -25.32 -6.14 26.74
CA LEU A 161 -25.90 -5.18 25.80
C LEU A 161 -27.28 -4.79 26.31
N LYS A 162 -27.50 -3.51 26.64
CA LYS A 162 -28.84 -3.00 26.91
C LYS A 162 -29.63 -3.07 25.60
N SER A 163 -30.69 -3.88 25.58
CA SER A 163 -31.71 -3.80 24.54
C SER A 163 -32.42 -2.46 24.67
N GLU A 164 -32.35 -1.64 23.62
CA GLU A 164 -33.15 -0.43 23.54
C GLU A 164 -34.63 -0.81 23.64
N SER A 165 -35.34 -0.13 24.54
CA SER A 165 -36.80 -0.15 24.62
C SER A 165 -37.22 1.27 24.92
N TYR A 166 -38.10 1.76 24.04
CA TYR A 166 -38.58 3.13 23.82
C TYR A 166 -38.99 3.89 25.09
#